data_AF-A0A3A9EUY8-F1
#
_entry.id   AF-A0A3A9EUY8-F1
#
_cell.length_a   1.000
_cell.length_b   1.000
_cell.length_c   1.000
_cell.angle_alpha   90.00
_cell.angle_beta   90.00
_cell.angle_gamma   90.00
#
_symmetry.space_group_name_H-M   'P 1'
#
loop_
_entity.id
_entity.type
_entity.pdbx_description
1 polymer ?
#
loop_
_entity_poly.entity_id
_entity_poly.type
_entity_poly.pdbx_seq_one_letter_code
_entity_poly.pdbx_strand_id
1 'polypeptide(L)'
;MVDWIQLKRGGNAMKRLLRFEFRQNSYILLENEKTVFSINAGDLKFNALQFYKGVYSEKGISTNIEIENRVDDSDKTGKYVFVWLLEIVQAISEALPEENSDSEDITPSEKNSEESLPSKIIPLFEFAACAGDGFFNDDTIPHIDYSTDVIEADYAVTIAGHSMEPTIQDGAVALVKKVDCLEHNEIGIFIVDGSIMCKRYVKKGREVLLCPDNQSGEYSSIKASSVNSCILQGKVLGV
;
A
#
# COMPACT_ATOMS: atom_id res chain seq x y z
N MET A 1 -39.16 -5.33 -18.03
CA MET A 1 -38.27 -4.69 -19.03
C MET A 1 -38.56 -3.20 -18.96
N VAL A 2 -37.77 -2.45 -18.18
CA VAL A 2 -37.85 -0.99 -18.16
C VAL A 2 -36.48 -0.44 -17.79
N ASP A 3 -35.92 0.25 -18.77
CA ASP A 3 -34.95 1.34 -18.76
C ASP A 3 -33.70 1.27 -17.88
N TRP A 4 -32.61 0.92 -18.55
CA TRP A 4 -31.24 1.28 -18.19
C TRP A 4 -31.06 2.78 -18.40
N ILE A 5 -31.11 3.57 -17.32
CA ILE A 5 -30.63 4.95 -17.34
C ILE A 5 -29.10 4.88 -17.49
N GLN A 6 -28.63 5.24 -18.69
CA GLN A 6 -27.23 5.56 -18.94
C GLN A 6 -26.80 6.68 -17.98
N LEU A 7 -25.97 6.33 -16.98
CA LEU A 7 -25.12 7.32 -16.33
C LEU A 7 -24.10 7.80 -17.38
N LYS A 8 -24.36 8.98 -17.95
CA LYS A 8 -23.30 9.76 -18.57
C LYS A 8 -22.32 10.17 -17.48
N ARG A 9 -21.19 9.48 -17.39
CA ARG A 9 -20.00 9.95 -16.66
C ARG A 9 -19.38 11.08 -17.47
N GLY A 10 -19.85 12.30 -17.21
CA GLY A 10 -19.06 13.52 -17.39
C GLY A 10 -18.86 14.10 -16.00
N GLY A 11 -17.61 14.26 -15.57
CA GLY A 11 -17.32 14.75 -14.23
C GLY A 11 -15.88 15.20 -14.10
N ASN A 12 -15.67 16.49 -14.35
CA ASN A 12 -14.53 17.25 -13.84
C ASN A 12 -14.25 16.83 -12.38
N ALA A 13 -13.03 16.40 -12.04
CA ALA A 13 -12.70 15.98 -10.68
C ALA A 13 -13.05 17.11 -9.69
N MET A 14 -14.07 16.91 -8.84
CA MET A 14 -14.51 17.95 -7.92
C MET A 14 -13.44 18.19 -6.85
N LYS A 15 -12.90 19.41 -6.81
CA LYS A 15 -12.00 19.89 -5.76
C LYS A 15 -12.67 19.80 -4.38
N ARG A 16 -11.96 19.21 -3.42
CA ARG A 16 -12.42 19.06 -2.02
C ARG A 16 -11.82 20.18 -1.16
N LEU A 17 -12.66 20.81 -0.35
CA LEU A 17 -12.24 21.87 0.57
C LEU A 17 -12.33 21.38 2.02
N LEU A 18 -11.19 21.36 2.69
CA LEU A 18 -11.07 21.08 4.11
C LEU A 18 -10.83 22.39 4.86
N ARG A 19 -11.38 22.53 6.06
CA ARG A 19 -11.06 23.63 6.97
C ARG A 19 -10.21 23.15 8.12
N PHE A 20 -9.11 23.84 8.37
CA PHE A 20 -8.23 23.62 9.49
C PHE A 20 -8.52 24.62 10.61
N GLU A 21 -8.93 24.12 11.77
CA GLU A 21 -9.32 24.94 12.90
C GLU A 21 -8.76 24.42 14.22
N PHE A 22 -8.70 25.28 15.24
CA PHE A 22 -8.40 24.86 16.62
C PHE A 22 -9.68 24.87 17.46
N ARG A 23 -10.06 23.71 18.01
CA ARG A 23 -11.22 23.59 18.92
C ARG A 23 -10.91 22.60 20.04
N GLN A 24 -11.34 22.93 21.26
CA GLN A 24 -11.29 22.02 22.42
C GLN A 24 -9.91 21.33 22.59
N ASN A 25 -8.83 22.11 22.56
CA ASN A 25 -7.45 21.62 22.71
C ASN A 25 -6.98 20.66 21.60
N SER A 26 -7.56 20.76 20.41
CA SER A 26 -7.16 19.96 19.24
C SER A 26 -7.15 20.80 17.98
N TYR A 27 -6.20 20.52 17.11
CA TYR A 27 -6.21 20.99 15.72
C TYR A 27 -7.01 20.00 14.89
N ILE A 28 -8.03 20.47 14.19
CA ILE A 28 -8.99 19.63 13.50
C ILE A 28 -9.07 19.98 12.01
N LEU A 29 -9.19 18.95 11.18
CA LEU A 29 -9.60 19.09 9.79
C LEU A 29 -11.08 18.75 9.70
N LEU A 30 -11.84 19.64 9.07
CA LEU A 30 -13.27 19.47 8.81
C LEU A 30 -13.54 19.43 7.32
N GLU A 31 -14.49 18.60 6.92
CA GLU A 31 -15.07 18.61 5.59
C GLU A 31 -16.60 18.58 5.72
N ASN A 32 -17.30 19.57 5.16
CA ASN A 32 -18.75 19.74 5.32
C ASN A 32 -19.20 19.70 6.79
N GLU A 33 -18.53 20.46 7.66
CA GLU A 33 -18.76 20.52 9.12
C GLU A 33 -18.51 19.22 9.89
N LYS A 34 -18.04 18.14 9.25
CA LYS A 34 -17.67 16.89 9.91
C LYS A 34 -16.16 16.84 10.12
N THR A 35 -15.73 16.49 11.34
CA THR A 35 -14.32 16.23 11.62
C THR A 35 -13.86 14.99 10.87
N VAL A 36 -12.87 15.17 9.99
CA VAL A 36 -12.22 14.08 9.25
C VAL A 36 -10.88 13.70 9.89
N PHE A 37 -10.25 14.62 10.62
CA PHE A 37 -9.00 14.33 11.33
C PHE A 37 -8.78 15.29 12.49
N SER A 38 -8.02 14.87 13.50
CA SER A 38 -7.68 15.69 14.65
C SER A 38 -6.31 15.35 15.23
N ILE A 39 -5.58 16.38 15.68
CA ILE A 39 -4.32 16.28 16.41
C ILE A 39 -4.53 16.91 17.78
N ASN A 40 -4.21 16.19 18.86
CA ASN A 40 -4.27 16.74 20.21
C ASN A 40 -3.15 17.78 20.39
N ALA A 41 -3.47 18.98 20.86
CA ALA A 41 -2.47 20.04 21.01
C ALA A 41 -1.50 19.81 22.19
N GLY A 42 -1.83 18.91 23.11
CA GLY A 42 -1.00 18.58 24.28
C GLY A 42 0.18 17.67 23.96
N ASP A 43 0.08 16.80 22.95
CA ASP A 43 1.16 15.89 22.57
C ASP A 43 1.57 15.98 21.09
N LEU A 44 0.78 16.65 20.26
CA LEU A 44 0.98 16.81 18.82
C LEU A 44 1.20 15.49 18.07
N LYS A 45 0.70 14.37 18.62
CA LYS A 45 0.87 13.07 18.00
C LYS A 45 0.01 12.97 16.75
N PHE A 46 0.68 12.69 15.64
CA PHE A 46 0.01 12.45 14.37
C PHE A 46 -0.26 10.96 14.18
N ASN A 47 -1.52 10.62 13.98
CA ASN A 47 -1.93 9.27 13.64
C ASN A 47 -2.16 9.18 12.13
N ALA A 48 -1.17 8.68 11.40
CA ALA A 48 -1.19 8.58 9.94
C ALA A 48 -2.37 7.75 9.42
N LEU A 49 -2.71 6.64 10.10
CA LEU A 49 -3.83 5.79 9.70
C LEU A 49 -5.18 6.50 9.85
N GLN A 50 -5.39 7.24 10.93
CA GLN A 50 -6.60 8.06 11.14
C GLN A 50 -6.70 9.19 10.13
N PHE A 51 -5.59 9.86 9.83
CA PHE A 51 -5.53 10.89 8.79
C PHE A 51 -5.93 10.33 7.43
N TYR A 52 -5.30 9.24 7.00
CA TYR A 52 -5.62 8.59 5.74
C TYR A 52 -7.09 8.16 5.66
N LYS A 53 -7.61 7.52 6.72
CA LYS A 53 -8.99 7.03 6.73
C LYS A 53 -10.00 8.17 6.58
N GLY A 54 -9.84 9.23 7.38
CA GLY A 54 -10.80 10.33 7.35
C GLY A 54 -10.65 11.25 6.16
N VAL A 55 -9.44 11.45 5.64
CA VAL A 55 -9.20 12.37 4.52
C VAL A 55 -9.35 11.69 3.16
N TYR A 56 -8.96 10.42 2.99
CA TYR A 56 -8.89 9.77 1.67
C TYR A 56 -9.77 8.52 1.51
N SER A 57 -9.96 7.68 2.53
CA SER A 57 -10.53 6.33 2.33
C SER A 57 -12.04 6.26 2.05
N GLU A 58 -12.85 7.24 2.46
CA GLU A 58 -14.31 7.15 2.39
C GLU A 58 -14.95 7.73 1.10
N LYS A 59 -14.18 8.38 0.21
CA LYS A 59 -14.77 9.23 -0.87
C LYS A 59 -14.31 8.94 -2.30
N GLY A 60 -13.62 7.83 -2.52
CA GLY A 60 -12.86 7.64 -3.75
C GLY A 60 -11.62 8.54 -3.74
N ILE A 61 -10.60 8.14 -4.48
CA ILE A 61 -9.19 8.58 -4.38
C ILE A 61 -8.99 10.04 -4.88
N SER A 62 -9.98 10.94 -4.75
CA SER A 62 -9.81 12.33 -5.17
C SER A 62 -8.80 13.03 -4.27
N THR A 63 -7.62 13.30 -4.84
CA THR A 63 -6.44 13.94 -4.24
C THR A 63 -6.46 15.45 -4.27
N ASN A 64 -7.37 16.04 -5.06
CA ASN A 64 -7.47 17.48 -5.25
C ASN A 64 -8.12 18.12 -4.01
N ILE A 65 -7.30 18.31 -2.97
CA ILE A 65 -7.67 18.82 -1.65
C ILE A 65 -7.05 20.20 -1.46
N GLU A 66 -7.87 21.15 -1.06
CA GLU A 66 -7.43 22.45 -0.55
C GLU A 66 -7.74 22.52 0.94
N ILE A 67 -6.79 23.02 1.72
CA ILE A 67 -6.97 23.23 3.16
C ILE A 67 -7.02 24.73 3.43
N GLU A 68 -8.15 25.22 3.93
CA GLU A 68 -8.32 26.59 4.38
C GLU A 68 -7.88 26.71 5.86
N ASN A 69 -6.93 27.62 6.14
CA ASN A 69 -6.52 27.92 7.51
C ASN A 69 -7.52 28.86 8.20
N ARG A 70 -8.05 28.44 9.36
CA ARG A 70 -8.91 29.25 10.23
C ARG A 70 -8.34 29.41 11.64
N VAL A 71 -7.08 29.06 11.85
CA VAL A 71 -6.39 29.27 13.11
C VAL A 71 -5.96 30.74 13.23
N ASP A 72 -5.98 31.28 14.46
CA ASP A 72 -5.61 32.66 14.77
C ASP A 72 -4.15 32.97 14.41
N ASP A 73 -3.88 34.20 13.98
CA ASP A 73 -2.55 34.62 13.59
C ASP A 73 -1.49 34.55 14.72
N SER A 74 -1.93 34.60 15.97
CA SER A 74 -1.07 34.47 17.14
C SER A 74 -0.68 33.02 17.46
N ASP A 75 -1.38 32.03 16.92
CA ASP A 75 -1.13 30.61 17.19
C ASP A 75 -0.01 30.05 16.30
N LYS A 76 1.21 30.18 16.80
CA LYS A 76 2.43 29.70 16.12
C LYS A 76 2.43 28.20 15.92
N THR A 77 1.89 27.43 16.87
CA THR A 77 1.88 25.96 16.79
C THR A 77 0.87 25.52 15.74
N GLY A 78 -0.32 26.09 15.73
CA GLY A 78 -1.32 25.82 14.70
C GLY A 78 -0.84 26.19 13.30
N LYS A 79 -0.12 27.31 13.15
CA LYS A 79 0.54 27.66 11.87
C LYS A 79 1.54 26.61 11.41
N TYR A 80 2.37 26.10 12.32
CA TYR A 80 3.33 25.04 12.01
C TYR A 80 2.62 23.74 11.60
N VAL A 81 1.60 23.33 12.35
CA VAL A 81 0.79 22.15 12.03
C VAL A 81 0.08 22.31 10.69
N PHE A 82 -0.45 23.51 10.38
CA PHE A 82 -1.09 23.81 9.11
C PHE A 82 -0.13 23.65 7.91
N VAL A 83 1.06 24.26 7.99
CA VAL A 83 2.09 24.13 6.94
C VAL A 83 2.46 22.67 6.74
N TRP A 84 2.66 21.93 7.84
CA TRP A 84 3.00 20.52 7.76
C TRP A 84 1.89 19.66 7.13
N LEU A 85 0.62 19.94 7.43
CA LEU A 85 -0.51 19.26 6.79
C LEU A 85 -0.60 19.60 5.29
N LEU A 86 -0.30 20.83 4.89
CA LEU A 86 -0.20 21.21 3.48
C LEU A 86 0.91 20.43 2.77
N GLU A 87 2.10 20.32 3.37
CA GLU A 87 3.22 19.56 2.81
C GLU A 87 2.86 18.07 2.63
N ILE A 88 2.17 17.47 3.60
CA ILE A 88 1.70 16.08 3.50
C ILE A 88 0.70 15.93 2.34
N VAL A 89 -0.32 16.80 2.28
CA VAL A 89 -1.34 16.71 1.21
C VAL A 89 -0.72 16.95 -0.16
N GLN A 90 0.21 17.91 -0.27
CA GLN A 90 0.95 18.19 -1.50
C GLN A 90 1.79 16.98 -1.92
N ALA A 91 2.57 16.40 -1.01
CA ALA A 91 3.39 15.22 -1.29
C ALA A 91 2.55 14.02 -1.71
N ILE A 92 1.36 13.83 -1.10
CA ILE A 92 0.41 12.80 -1.52
C ILE A 92 -0.15 13.10 -2.92
N SER A 93 -0.48 14.36 -3.20
CA SER A 93 -0.98 14.77 -4.53
C SER A 93 0.08 14.57 -5.63
N GLU A 94 1.35 14.87 -5.35
CA GLU A 94 2.47 14.69 -6.30
C GLU A 94 2.83 13.21 -6.50
N ALA A 95 2.67 12.39 -5.46
CA ALA A 95 2.93 10.96 -5.53
C ALA A 95 1.85 10.18 -6.30
N LEU A 96 0.72 10.83 -6.64
CA LEU A 96 -0.40 10.21 -7.33
C LEU A 96 -0.49 10.74 -8.77
N PRO A 97 -0.54 9.87 -9.79
CA PRO A 97 -0.62 10.30 -11.18
C PRO A 97 -1.93 11.05 -11.43
N GLU A 98 -1.88 12.22 -12.07
CA GLU A 98 -3.09 12.96 -12.44
C GLU A 98 -3.98 12.08 -13.35
N GLU A 99 -5.25 11.92 -12.98
CA GLU A 99 -6.25 11.44 -13.93
C GLU A 99 -6.35 12.49 -15.04
N ASN A 100 -5.75 12.21 -16.20
CA ASN A 100 -5.92 13.03 -17.41
C ASN A 100 -7.41 13.06 -17.79
N SER A 101 -8.14 14.04 -17.26
CA SER A 101 -9.38 14.51 -17.88
C SER A 101 -8.99 15.44 -19.01
N ASP A 102 -9.05 14.93 -20.23
CA ASP A 102 -8.87 15.72 -21.44
C ASP A 102 -9.78 16.95 -21.44
N SER A 103 -9.17 18.14 -21.37
CA SER A 103 -9.69 19.32 -22.07
C SER A 103 -8.52 20.19 -22.50
N GLU A 104 -8.30 20.19 -23.81
CA GLU A 104 -7.35 20.99 -24.59
C GLU A 104 -7.35 22.46 -24.14
N ASP A 105 -6.17 23.10 -24.03
CA ASP A 105 -5.62 23.97 -25.11
C ASP A 105 -4.22 24.58 -24.80
N ILE A 106 -3.36 24.61 -25.83
CA ILE A 106 -2.19 25.49 -26.13
C ILE A 106 -0.76 25.25 -25.55
N THR A 107 0.00 24.35 -26.24
CA THR A 107 1.38 24.47 -26.83
C THR A 107 2.67 24.66 -25.95
N PRO A 108 3.92 24.47 -26.49
CA PRO A 108 4.72 23.25 -26.29
C PRO A 108 6.19 23.49 -25.85
N SER A 109 6.69 22.73 -24.87
CA SER A 109 8.15 22.55 -24.73
C SER A 109 8.51 21.14 -24.29
N GLU A 110 8.80 20.34 -25.31
CA GLU A 110 9.78 19.26 -25.43
C GLU A 110 10.21 18.47 -24.18
N LYS A 111 9.80 17.19 -24.21
CA LYS A 111 10.58 15.97 -23.94
C LYS A 111 11.17 15.79 -22.53
N ASN A 112 10.52 14.93 -21.75
CA ASN A 112 10.99 13.55 -21.70
C ASN A 112 9.81 12.59 -21.45
N SER A 113 9.55 11.73 -22.42
CA SER A 113 8.58 10.65 -22.38
C SER A 113 9.11 9.52 -21.51
N GLU A 114 8.55 9.36 -20.31
CA GLU A 114 8.54 8.06 -19.64
C GLU A 114 7.11 7.54 -19.77
N GLU A 115 6.97 6.45 -20.53
CA GLU A 115 5.71 5.74 -20.71
C GLU A 115 5.12 5.44 -19.33
N SER A 116 3.94 5.97 -19.01
CA SER A 116 3.24 5.61 -17.78
C SER A 116 2.90 4.13 -17.86
N LEU A 117 3.74 3.30 -17.24
CA LEU A 117 3.51 1.87 -17.13
C LEU A 117 2.12 1.69 -16.48
N PRO A 118 1.28 0.78 -17.00
CA PRO A 118 -0.02 0.53 -16.40
C PRO A 118 0.18 0.10 -14.94
N SER A 119 -0.54 0.73 -14.01
CA SER A 119 -0.53 0.36 -12.60
C SER A 119 -1.79 -0.43 -12.22
N LYS A 120 -1.65 -1.33 -11.24
CA LYS A 120 -2.67 -2.24 -10.73
C LYS A 120 -2.73 -2.09 -9.21
N ILE A 121 -3.94 -2.02 -8.66
CA ILE A 121 -4.17 -2.14 -7.22
C ILE A 121 -4.31 -3.61 -6.84
N ILE A 122 -3.55 -4.03 -5.84
CA ILE A 122 -3.54 -5.38 -5.28
C ILE A 122 -3.57 -5.33 -3.75
N PRO A 123 -4.05 -6.38 -3.06
CA PRO A 123 -4.06 -6.41 -1.60
C PRO A 123 -2.64 -6.60 -1.04
N LEU A 124 -2.27 -5.81 -0.02
CA LEU A 124 -1.07 -5.97 0.80
C LEU A 124 -1.42 -6.60 2.14
N PHE A 125 -0.80 -7.75 2.41
CA PHE A 125 -0.95 -8.49 3.65
C PHE A 125 0.28 -8.32 4.55
N GLU A 126 0.07 -8.26 5.87
CA GLU A 126 1.14 -8.35 6.85
C GLU A 126 1.28 -9.80 7.34
N PHE A 127 2.50 -10.34 7.44
CA PHE A 127 2.70 -11.69 7.99
C PHE A 127 2.15 -11.83 9.41
N ALA A 128 2.17 -10.75 10.21
CA ALA A 128 1.60 -10.74 11.56
C ALA A 128 0.07 -10.93 11.57
N ALA A 129 -0.63 -10.51 10.52
CA ALA A 129 -2.08 -10.66 10.40
C ALA A 129 -2.50 -12.06 9.93
N CYS A 130 -1.55 -12.87 9.43
CA CYS A 130 -1.81 -14.17 8.82
C CYS A 130 -1.54 -15.36 9.77
N ALA A 131 -1.54 -15.13 11.08
CA ALA A 131 -1.41 -16.18 12.11
C ALA A 131 -2.70 -17.03 12.20
N GLY A 132 -2.96 -17.84 11.17
CA GLY A 132 -4.09 -18.73 11.02
C GLY A 132 -4.06 -19.37 9.63
N ASP A 133 -4.83 -20.44 9.41
CA ASP A 133 -4.83 -21.28 8.20
C ASP A 133 -5.27 -20.56 6.90
N GLY A 134 -5.24 -19.22 6.87
CA GLY A 134 -5.68 -18.36 5.80
C GLY A 134 -4.76 -18.42 4.59
N PHE A 135 -5.31 -18.90 3.48
CA PHE A 135 -4.73 -18.73 2.16
C PHE A 135 -4.89 -17.27 1.73
N PHE A 136 -3.93 -16.70 0.98
CA PHE A 136 -4.00 -15.33 0.41
C PHE A 136 -5.08 -15.16 -0.70
N ASN A 137 -6.13 -15.98 -0.63
CA ASN A 137 -7.23 -16.09 -1.58
C ASN A 137 -8.59 -15.86 -0.92
N ASP A 138 -8.60 -15.50 0.36
CA ASP A 138 -9.80 -15.25 1.14
C ASP A 138 -9.94 -13.75 1.43
N ASP A 139 -10.99 -13.14 0.87
CA ASP A 139 -11.33 -11.73 1.06
C ASP A 139 -11.60 -11.37 2.53
N THR A 140 -11.72 -12.37 3.41
CA THR A 140 -11.87 -12.16 4.86
C THR A 140 -10.57 -11.85 5.59
N ILE A 141 -9.41 -12.03 4.93
CA ILE A 141 -8.12 -11.68 5.52
C ILE A 141 -7.94 -10.16 5.46
N PRO A 142 -7.71 -9.48 6.60
CA PRO A 142 -7.46 -8.05 6.61
C PRO A 142 -6.25 -7.69 5.75
N HIS A 143 -6.45 -6.75 4.83
CA HIS A 143 -5.43 -6.21 3.94
C HIS A 143 -5.62 -4.71 3.74
N ILE A 144 -4.61 -4.06 3.17
CA ILE A 144 -4.70 -2.69 2.67
C ILE A 144 -4.43 -2.67 1.17
N ASP A 145 -4.94 -1.66 0.46
CA ASP A 145 -4.69 -1.51 -0.96
C ASP A 145 -3.23 -1.10 -1.22
N TYR A 146 -2.61 -1.73 -2.22
CA TYR A 146 -1.25 -1.46 -2.65
C TYR A 146 -1.19 -1.27 -4.17
N SER A 147 -0.60 -0.16 -4.61
CA SER A 147 -0.43 0.14 -6.04
C SER A 147 0.92 -0.36 -6.53
N THR A 148 0.92 -1.10 -7.64
CA THR A 148 2.14 -1.59 -8.30
C THR A 148 2.05 -1.41 -9.81
N ASP A 149 3.18 -1.16 -10.45
CA ASP A 149 3.38 -1.23 -11.90
C ASP A 149 3.60 -2.67 -12.40
N VAL A 150 3.79 -3.64 -11.50
CA VAL A 150 3.92 -5.06 -11.82
C VAL A 150 2.53 -5.67 -12.01
N ILE A 151 2.00 -5.55 -13.23
CA ILE A 151 0.67 -6.05 -13.61
C ILE A 151 0.44 -7.54 -13.28
N GLU A 152 1.51 -8.33 -13.35
CA GLU A 152 1.47 -9.77 -13.05
C GLU A 152 1.35 -10.09 -11.57
N ALA A 153 1.59 -9.12 -10.67
CA ALA A 153 1.43 -9.34 -9.24
C ALA A 153 -0.06 -9.45 -8.89
N ASP A 154 -0.41 -10.43 -8.07
CA ASP A 154 -1.78 -10.66 -7.61
C ASP A 154 -2.01 -10.12 -6.21
N TYR A 155 -0.96 -10.07 -5.39
CA TYR A 155 -0.97 -9.52 -4.03
C TYR A 155 0.45 -9.13 -3.60
N ALA A 156 0.54 -8.36 -2.51
CA ALA A 156 1.79 -7.97 -1.90
C ALA A 156 1.86 -8.48 -0.45
N VAL A 157 3.07 -8.69 0.07
CA VAL A 157 3.26 -9.13 1.46
C VAL A 157 4.47 -8.44 2.10
N THR A 158 4.30 -7.89 3.30
CA THR A 158 5.42 -7.32 4.07
C THR A 158 6.23 -8.44 4.73
N ILE A 159 7.49 -8.58 4.33
CA ILE A 159 8.40 -9.61 4.82
C ILE A 159 8.84 -9.31 6.25
N ALA A 160 8.77 -10.32 7.12
CA ALA A 160 9.25 -10.24 8.49
C ALA A 160 10.38 -11.25 8.72
N GLY A 161 11.48 -10.78 9.32
CA GLY A 161 12.68 -11.54 9.64
C GLY A 161 13.75 -11.51 8.55
N HIS A 162 14.96 -11.89 8.94
CA HIS A 162 16.18 -11.65 8.15
C HIS A 162 16.61 -12.82 7.26
N SER A 163 15.82 -13.89 7.16
CA SER A 163 16.25 -15.15 6.52
C SER A 163 16.58 -15.05 5.02
N MET A 164 16.04 -14.04 4.34
CA MET A 164 16.25 -13.82 2.91
C MET A 164 17.23 -12.68 2.62
N GLU A 165 17.87 -12.10 3.64
CA GLU A 165 18.91 -11.09 3.43
C GLU A 165 20.16 -11.70 2.80
N PRO A 166 20.86 -10.99 1.89
CA PRO A 166 20.62 -9.60 1.49
C PRO A 166 19.56 -9.43 0.39
N THR A 167 19.07 -10.53 -0.20
CA THR A 167 18.18 -10.50 -1.37
C THR A 167 16.85 -9.81 -1.07
N ILE A 168 16.27 -10.04 0.12
CA ILE A 168 15.05 -9.40 0.59
C ILE A 168 15.28 -8.99 2.04
N GLN A 169 15.13 -7.70 2.32
CA GLN A 169 15.33 -7.12 3.65
C GLN A 169 14.10 -7.34 4.55
N ASP A 170 14.34 -7.39 5.86
CA ASP A 170 13.24 -7.28 6.83
C ASP A 170 12.43 -5.98 6.59
N GLY A 171 11.11 -6.09 6.66
CA GLY A 171 10.17 -5.00 6.37
C GLY A 171 9.93 -4.70 4.89
N ALA A 172 10.62 -5.37 3.96
CA ALA A 172 10.39 -5.16 2.52
C ALA A 172 9.00 -5.64 2.08
N VAL A 173 8.41 -5.01 1.07
CA VAL A 173 7.11 -5.42 0.49
C VAL A 173 7.36 -6.27 -0.74
N ALA A 174 7.13 -7.58 -0.65
CA ALA A 174 7.28 -8.50 -1.76
C ALA A 174 6.02 -8.54 -2.63
N LEU A 175 6.17 -8.36 -3.94
CA LEU A 175 5.11 -8.52 -4.93
C LEU A 175 5.01 -9.98 -5.35
N VAL A 176 3.81 -10.55 -5.28
CA VAL A 176 3.60 -12.00 -5.42
C VAL A 176 2.57 -12.32 -6.51
N LYS A 177 2.94 -13.23 -7.40
CA LYS A 177 2.06 -13.84 -8.41
C LYS A 177 1.61 -15.21 -7.95
N LYS A 178 0.32 -15.48 -7.98
CA LYS A 178 -0.24 -16.81 -7.69
C LYS A 178 0.16 -17.77 -8.81
N VAL A 179 0.86 -18.82 -8.45
CA VAL A 179 1.32 -19.87 -9.37
C VAL A 179 1.26 -21.22 -8.66
N ASP A 180 1.02 -22.29 -9.42
CA ASP A 180 0.95 -23.65 -8.87
C ASP A 180 2.34 -24.30 -8.72
N CYS A 181 3.37 -23.73 -9.37
CA CYS A 181 4.73 -24.25 -9.34
C CYS A 181 5.79 -23.15 -9.48
N LEU A 182 7.00 -23.44 -8.99
CA LEU A 182 8.18 -22.60 -9.13
C LEU A 182 9.29 -23.31 -9.91
N GLU A 183 10.08 -22.51 -10.60
CA GLU A 183 11.34 -22.93 -11.23
C GLU A 183 12.51 -22.88 -10.23
N HIS A 184 13.57 -23.63 -10.55
CA HIS A 184 14.78 -23.67 -9.72
C HIS A 184 15.36 -22.26 -9.50
N ASN A 185 15.68 -21.96 -8.24
CA ASN A 185 16.18 -20.68 -7.72
C ASN A 185 15.17 -19.54 -7.66
N GLU A 186 13.89 -19.74 -7.96
CA GLU A 186 12.87 -18.72 -7.72
C GLU A 186 12.56 -18.57 -6.23
N ILE A 187 12.04 -17.41 -5.84
CA ILE A 187 11.62 -17.14 -4.46
C ILE A 187 10.11 -17.28 -4.38
N GLY A 188 9.63 -17.94 -3.34
CA GLY A 188 8.20 -18.14 -3.11
C GLY A 188 7.76 -17.85 -1.69
N ILE A 189 6.46 -17.65 -1.56
CA ILE A 189 5.76 -17.65 -0.28
C ILE A 189 5.17 -19.04 -0.05
N PHE A 190 5.48 -19.63 1.09
CA PHE A 190 5.07 -20.99 1.43
C PHE A 190 4.37 -21.01 2.79
N ILE A 191 3.37 -21.87 2.93
CA ILE A 191 2.86 -22.30 4.23
C ILE A 191 3.50 -23.65 4.53
N VAL A 192 4.37 -23.69 5.54
CA VAL A 192 5.11 -24.88 5.98
C VAL A 192 4.68 -25.20 7.41
N ASP A 193 3.97 -26.32 7.59
CA ASP A 193 3.42 -26.74 8.89
C ASP A 193 2.66 -25.61 9.61
N GLY A 194 1.83 -24.88 8.86
CA GLY A 194 1.03 -23.75 9.33
C GLY A 194 1.79 -22.41 9.47
N SER A 195 3.11 -22.41 9.30
CA SER A 195 3.92 -21.20 9.34
C SER A 195 4.15 -20.63 7.95
N ILE A 196 3.85 -19.34 7.76
CA ILE A 196 4.12 -18.66 6.48
C ILE A 196 5.60 -18.28 6.41
N MET A 197 6.25 -18.57 5.29
CA MET A 197 7.68 -18.34 5.10
C MET A 197 7.98 -17.83 3.68
N CYS A 198 8.87 -16.85 3.56
CA CYS A 198 9.53 -16.51 2.30
C CYS A 198 10.85 -17.28 2.19
N LYS A 199 11.03 -18.06 1.12
CA LYS A 199 12.24 -18.90 0.90
C LYS A 199 12.57 -19.03 -0.59
N ARG A 200 13.85 -19.29 -0.89
CA ARG A 200 14.30 -19.68 -2.22
C ARG A 200 13.99 -21.15 -2.47
N TYR A 201 13.31 -21.45 -3.58
CA TYR A 201 12.99 -22.77 -4.04
C TYR A 201 14.17 -23.38 -4.81
N VAL A 202 14.81 -24.39 -4.24
CA VAL A 202 15.99 -25.05 -4.82
C VAL A 202 15.66 -26.51 -5.12
N LYS A 203 15.54 -26.82 -6.41
CA LYS A 203 15.38 -28.19 -6.91
C LYS A 203 16.74 -28.88 -7.09
N LYS A 204 16.97 -30.00 -6.38
CA LYS A 204 18.14 -30.89 -6.55
C LYS A 204 17.66 -32.28 -6.96
N GLY A 205 17.60 -32.52 -8.27
CA GLY A 205 17.05 -33.77 -8.82
C GLY A 205 15.55 -33.89 -8.50
N ARG A 206 15.19 -34.88 -7.67
CA ARG A 206 13.80 -35.07 -7.18
C ARG A 206 13.51 -34.37 -5.86
N GLU A 207 14.53 -33.82 -5.21
CA GLU A 207 14.38 -33.15 -3.93
C GLU A 207 14.14 -31.65 -4.12
N VAL A 208 13.30 -31.10 -3.24
CA VAL A 208 13.04 -29.68 -3.14
C VAL A 208 13.51 -29.21 -1.77
N LEU A 209 14.33 -28.16 -1.77
CA LEU A 209 14.79 -27.44 -0.60
C LEU A 209 14.21 -26.03 -0.63
N LEU A 210 13.77 -25.55 0.54
CA LEU A 210 13.42 -24.16 0.79
C LEU A 210 14.59 -23.54 1.54
N CYS A 211 15.37 -22.72 0.84
CA CYS A 211 16.63 -22.21 1.35
C CYS A 211 16.48 -20.74 1.79
N PRO A 212 17.08 -20.36 2.93
CA PRO A 212 17.36 -18.95 3.21
C PRO A 212 18.46 -18.44 2.29
N ASP A 213 18.47 -17.15 2.02
CA ASP A 213 19.61 -16.48 1.35
C ASP A 213 20.62 -15.92 2.36
N ASN A 214 20.21 -15.81 3.63
CA ASN A 214 21.06 -15.32 4.70
C ASN A 214 22.15 -16.32 5.06
N GLN A 215 23.41 -15.85 4.97
CA GLN A 215 24.62 -16.66 5.14
C GLN A 215 25.17 -16.67 6.57
N SER A 216 24.49 -16.05 7.55
CA SER A 216 24.91 -16.02 8.96
C SER A 216 24.99 -17.41 9.62
N GLY A 217 24.27 -18.39 9.08
CA GLY A 217 24.14 -19.74 9.67
C GLY A 217 23.01 -19.86 10.69
N GLU A 218 22.30 -18.79 11.01
CA GLU A 218 21.15 -18.79 11.93
C GLU A 218 19.91 -19.45 11.31
N TYR A 219 19.83 -19.47 9.98
CA TYR A 219 18.68 -19.98 9.23
C TYR A 219 19.05 -21.26 8.48
N SER A 220 18.25 -22.31 8.65
CA SER A 220 18.49 -23.61 8.01
C SER A 220 17.59 -23.82 6.80
N SER A 221 18.12 -24.54 5.80
CA SER A 221 17.31 -25.00 4.67
C SER A 221 16.32 -26.07 5.12
N ILE A 222 15.10 -26.00 4.62
CA ILE A 222 14.02 -26.95 4.93
C ILE A 222 13.83 -27.87 3.73
N LYS A 223 13.79 -29.18 3.97
CA LYS A 223 13.48 -30.15 2.91
C LYS A 223 11.97 -30.31 2.83
N ALA A 224 11.37 -30.01 1.67
CA ALA A 224 9.92 -30.04 1.52
C ALA A 224 9.29 -31.42 1.74
N SER A 225 10.05 -32.50 1.55
CA SER A 225 9.61 -33.87 1.85
C SER A 225 9.75 -34.29 3.31
N SER A 226 10.32 -33.45 4.17
CA SER A 226 10.55 -33.73 5.59
C SER A 226 9.56 -33.01 6.52
N VAL A 227 8.65 -32.21 5.97
CA VAL A 227 7.60 -31.49 6.70
C VAL A 227 6.24 -32.15 6.44
N ASN A 228 5.27 -31.94 7.33
CA ASN A 228 3.95 -32.57 7.18
C ASN A 228 3.13 -31.91 6.06
N SER A 229 3.28 -30.60 5.91
CA SER A 229 2.61 -29.80 4.88
C SER A 229 3.53 -28.72 4.34
N CYS A 230 3.51 -28.54 3.02
CA CYS A 230 4.23 -27.49 2.32
C CYS A 230 3.37 -27.04 1.14
N ILE A 231 2.80 -25.85 1.26
CA ILE A 231 1.86 -25.30 0.27
C ILE A 231 2.47 -24.02 -0.30
N LEU A 232 2.64 -23.98 -1.62
CA LEU A 232 3.03 -22.78 -2.34
C LEU A 232 1.84 -21.81 -2.40
N GLN A 233 2.06 -20.55 -2.05
CA GLN A 233 1.07 -19.48 -2.17
C GLN A 233 1.32 -18.60 -3.39
N GLY A 234 2.58 -18.47 -3.82
CA GLY A 234 2.93 -17.74 -5.02
C GLY A 234 4.43 -17.49 -5.17
N LYS A 235 4.78 -16.96 -6.33
CA LYS A 235 6.13 -16.55 -6.72
C LYS A 235 6.35 -15.09 -6.39
N VAL A 236 7.46 -14.78 -5.74
CA VAL A 236 7.93 -13.40 -5.55
C VAL A 236 8.50 -12.89 -6.87
N LEU A 237 7.94 -11.80 -7.37
CA LEU A 237 8.37 -11.12 -8.60
C LEU A 237 9.44 -10.06 -8.33
N GLY A 238 9.42 -9.46 -7.14
CA GLY A 238 10.32 -8.39 -6.72
C GLY A 238 9.91 -7.81 -5.37
N VAL A 239 10.69 -6.83 -4.90
CA VAL A 239 10.44 -5.99 -3.72
C VAL A 239 10.55 -4.53 -4.09
#